data_AF-A0A956IYG3-F1
#
_entry.id   AF-A0A956IYG3-F1
#
_cell.length_a   1.000
_cell.length_b   1.000
_cell.length_c   1.000
_cell.angle_alpha   90.00
_cell.angle_beta   90.00
_cell.angle_gamma   90.00
#
_symmetry.space_group_name_H-M   'P 1'
#
loop_
_entity.id
_entity.type
_entity.pdbx_description
1 polymer ?
#
loop_
_entity_poly.entity_id
_entity_poly.type
_entity_poly.pdbx_seq_one_letter_code
_entity_poly.pdbx_strand_id
1 'polypeptide(L)'
;MTIRGALVGEEDLVVEGRVEGTIQIAGHLVVAEGGVVESDVEVESVDVHGQVAGDVTASATITIHPGAQVLGNLRAPRIIIDEGAHFQGAVDMDVELPEGLARVRAR
;
A
#
# COMPACT_ATOMS: atom_id res chain seq x y z
N MET A 1 -8.87 -19.71 0.67
CA MET A 1 -10.12 -19.01 1.05
C MET A 1 -10.15 -17.71 0.28
N THR A 2 -11.32 -17.34 -0.27
CA THR A 2 -11.49 -16.08 -1.02
C THR A 2 -12.62 -15.28 -0.40
N ILE A 3 -12.38 -14.00 -0.13
CA ILE A 3 -13.37 -13.04 0.35
C ILE A 3 -13.65 -12.04 -0.76
N ARG A 4 -14.92 -11.77 -1.02
CA ARG A 4 -15.36 -10.79 -2.02
C ARG A 4 -16.26 -9.76 -1.36
N GLY A 5 -15.89 -8.48 -1.44
CA GLY A 5 -16.66 -7.39 -0.85
C GLY A 5 -15.79 -6.31 -0.21
N ALA A 6 -16.39 -5.55 0.70
CA ALA A 6 -15.71 -4.52 1.48
C ALA A 6 -15.29 -5.08 2.84
N LEU A 7 -14.00 -4.95 3.17
CA LEU A 7 -13.46 -5.22 4.50
C LEU A 7 -13.20 -3.88 5.19
N VAL A 8 -13.85 -3.67 6.34
CA VAL A 8 -13.72 -2.45 7.13
C VAL A 8 -13.39 -2.83 8.57
N GLY A 9 -12.41 -2.17 9.18
CA GLY A 9 -11.97 -2.47 10.54
C GLY A 9 -11.06 -1.39 11.13
N GLU A 10 -10.92 -1.42 12.45
CA GLU A 10 -10.06 -0.49 13.19
C GLU A 10 -8.75 -1.14 13.68
N GLU A 11 -8.70 -2.47 13.72
CA GLU A 11 -7.54 -3.24 14.16
C GLU A 11 -6.72 -3.75 12.97
N ASP A 12 -5.53 -4.27 13.27
CA ASP A 12 -4.62 -4.83 12.27
C ASP A 12 -5.24 -6.02 11.52
N LEU A 13 -4.91 -6.14 10.25
CA LEU A 13 -5.39 -7.20 9.36
C LEU A 13 -4.22 -7.95 8.71
N VAL A 14 -4.27 -9.28 8.75
CA VAL A 14 -3.33 -10.15 8.01
C VAL A 14 -4.10 -10.90 6.93
N VAL A 15 -3.66 -10.75 5.69
CA VAL A 15 -4.24 -11.44 4.52
C VAL A 15 -3.29 -12.54 4.06
N GLU A 16 -3.65 -13.79 4.36
CA GLU A 16 -2.97 -14.99 3.85
C GLU A 16 -3.67 -15.63 2.65
N GLY A 17 -4.91 -15.22 2.36
CA GLY A 17 -5.76 -15.73 1.29
C GLY A 17 -5.94 -14.73 0.17
N ARG A 18 -7.10 -14.81 -0.50
CA ARG A 18 -7.44 -13.88 -1.59
C ARG A 18 -8.56 -12.93 -1.17
N VAL A 19 -8.38 -11.65 -1.42
CA VAL A 19 -9.40 -10.61 -1.21
C VAL A 19 -9.64 -9.88 -2.52
N GLU A 20 -10.91 -9.73 -2.90
CA GLU A 20 -11.33 -8.98 -4.08
C GLU A 20 -12.38 -7.93 -3.65
N GLY A 21 -12.18 -6.65 -3.98
CA GLY A 21 -13.10 -5.56 -3.62
C GLY A 21 -12.39 -4.35 -3.04
N THR A 22 -12.67 -4.02 -1.77
CA THR A 22 -12.07 -2.86 -1.07
C THR A 22 -11.63 -3.23 0.34
N ILE A 23 -10.54 -2.63 0.79
CA ILE A 23 -10.01 -2.80 2.14
C ILE A 23 -9.82 -1.42 2.76
N GLN A 24 -10.48 -1.17 3.89
CA GLN A 24 -10.34 0.06 4.67
C GLN A 24 -10.05 -0.30 6.13
N ILE A 25 -8.79 -0.23 6.53
CA ILE A 25 -8.35 -0.63 7.88
C ILE A 25 -7.68 0.56 8.55
N ALA A 26 -8.16 1.00 9.71
CA ALA A 26 -7.55 2.14 10.39
C ALA A 26 -6.13 1.84 10.93
N GLY A 27 -5.80 0.56 11.12
CA GLY A 27 -4.49 0.10 11.58
C GLY A 27 -3.58 -0.42 10.48
N HIS A 28 -2.81 -1.46 10.82
CA HIS A 28 -1.78 -2.02 9.97
C HIS A 28 -2.29 -3.21 9.12
N LEU A 29 -1.92 -3.26 7.84
CA LEU A 29 -2.23 -4.36 6.93
C LEU A 29 -0.96 -5.15 6.57
N VAL A 30 -0.99 -6.46 6.76
CA VAL A 30 0.03 -7.38 6.22
C VAL A 30 -0.58 -8.20 5.09
N VAL A 31 -0.01 -8.11 3.89
CA VAL A 31 -0.27 -9.08 2.82
C VAL A 31 0.83 -10.12 2.88
N ALA A 32 0.53 -11.29 3.45
CA ALA A 32 1.49 -12.37 3.63
C ALA A 32 1.96 -12.93 2.27
N GLU A 33 3.02 -13.75 2.25
CA GLU A 33 3.63 -14.29 1.03
C GLU A 33 2.62 -15.04 0.12
N GLY A 34 1.67 -15.77 0.70
CA GLY A 34 0.58 -16.44 -0.04
C GLY A 34 -0.65 -15.57 -0.30
N GLY A 35 -0.66 -14.34 0.21
CA GLY A 35 -1.77 -13.40 0.13
C GLY A 35 -1.87 -12.74 -1.25
N VAL A 36 -3.10 -12.61 -1.74
CA VAL A 36 -3.41 -11.92 -3.00
C VAL A 36 -4.55 -10.92 -2.77
N VAL A 37 -4.26 -9.64 -2.96
CA VAL A 37 -5.23 -8.55 -2.82
C VAL A 37 -5.51 -7.96 -4.19
N GLU A 38 -6.74 -8.07 -4.68
CA GLU A 38 -7.22 -7.45 -5.90
C GLU A 38 -8.29 -6.40 -5.53
N SER A 39 -7.81 -5.33 -4.90
CA SER A 39 -8.66 -4.35 -4.24
C SER A 39 -7.96 -3.01 -4.14
N ASP A 40 -8.75 -1.94 -4.05
CA ASP A 40 -8.25 -0.65 -3.56
C ASP A 40 -8.11 -0.72 -2.03
N VAL A 41 -6.99 -0.20 -1.52
CA VAL A 41 -6.55 -0.34 -0.13
C VAL A 41 -6.37 1.04 0.50
N GLU A 42 -7.04 1.28 1.63
CA GLU A 42 -6.86 2.47 2.47
C GLU A 42 -6.49 2.04 3.90
N VAL A 43 -5.27 2.38 4.36
CA VAL A 43 -4.75 1.94 5.66
C VAL A 43 -3.91 2.98 6.38
N GLU A 44 -3.53 2.73 7.64
CA GLU A 44 -2.45 3.50 8.27
C GLU A 44 -1.10 3.11 7.68
N SER A 45 -0.79 1.81 7.71
CA SER A 45 0.45 1.28 7.15
C SER A 45 0.24 -0.11 6.54
N VAL A 46 1.10 -0.47 5.59
CA VAL A 46 1.05 -1.78 4.92
C VAL A 46 2.43 -2.38 4.73
N ASP A 47 2.55 -3.67 5.02
CA ASP A 47 3.68 -4.53 4.65
C ASP A 47 3.21 -5.55 3.59
N VAL A 48 3.81 -5.49 2.40
CA VAL A 48 3.47 -6.39 1.30
C VAL A 48 4.58 -7.42 1.11
N HIS A 49 4.28 -8.68 1.41
CA HIS A 49 5.10 -9.85 1.08
C HIS A 49 4.53 -10.66 -0.09
N GLY A 50 3.22 -10.56 -0.34
CA GLY A 50 2.50 -11.27 -1.40
C GLY A 50 2.25 -10.42 -2.65
N GLN A 51 1.02 -10.48 -3.15
CA GLN A 51 0.60 -9.80 -4.39
C GLN A 51 -0.51 -8.80 -4.13
N VAL A 52 -0.38 -7.60 -4.71
CA VAL A 52 -1.40 -6.55 -4.68
C VAL A 52 -1.65 -6.04 -6.10
N ALA A 53 -2.91 -6.02 -6.51
CA ALA A 53 -3.37 -5.40 -7.75
C ALA A 53 -4.51 -4.43 -7.43
N GLY A 54 -4.21 -3.13 -7.44
CA GLY A 54 -5.12 -2.07 -7.02
C GLY A 54 -4.36 -0.87 -6.44
N ASP A 55 -5.05 0.25 -6.26
CA ASP A 55 -4.41 1.45 -5.71
C ASP A 55 -4.29 1.34 -4.19
N VAL A 56 -3.12 1.71 -3.65
CA VAL A 56 -2.81 1.62 -2.22
C VAL A 56 -2.56 3.01 -1.67
N THR A 57 -3.42 3.43 -0.76
CA THR A 57 -3.28 4.67 0.00
C THR A 57 -2.99 4.33 1.47
N ALA A 58 -1.86 4.80 1.98
CA ALA A 58 -1.51 4.68 3.39
C ALA A 58 -1.30 6.06 4.02
N SER A 59 -1.84 6.28 5.21
CA SER A 59 -1.66 7.55 5.92
C SER A 59 -0.26 7.70 6.55
N ALA A 60 0.48 6.60 6.73
CA ALA A 60 1.82 6.61 7.29
C ALA A 60 2.86 6.01 6.34
N THR A 61 2.84 4.68 6.10
CA THR A 61 3.94 3.98 5.38
C THR A 61 3.45 2.83 4.51
N ILE A 62 4.01 2.71 3.31
CA ILE A 62 3.90 1.53 2.44
C ILE A 62 5.27 0.87 2.35
N THR A 63 5.38 -0.41 2.69
CA THR A 63 6.60 -1.21 2.55
C THR A 63 6.34 -2.39 1.61
N ILE A 64 7.18 -2.52 0.58
CA ILE A 64 7.14 -3.64 -0.36
C ILE A 64 8.40 -4.47 -0.16
N HIS A 65 8.22 -5.70 0.31
CA HIS A 65 9.29 -6.62 0.67
C HIS A 65 9.83 -7.41 -0.53
N PRO A 66 11.01 -8.06 -0.41
CA PRO A 66 11.57 -8.87 -1.47
C PRO A 66 10.60 -9.98 -1.94
N GLY A 67 10.49 -10.16 -3.26
CA GLY A 67 9.60 -11.17 -3.86
C GLY A 67 8.13 -10.74 -4.00
N ALA A 68 7.71 -9.66 -3.33
CA ALA A 68 6.37 -9.12 -3.47
C ALA A 68 6.15 -8.47 -4.85
N GLN A 69 4.89 -8.50 -5.31
CA GLN A 69 4.48 -7.92 -6.59
C GLN A 69 3.32 -6.95 -6.38
N VAL A 70 3.49 -5.70 -6.80
CA VAL A 70 2.47 -4.66 -6.67
C VAL A 70 2.21 -4.00 -8.02
N LEU A 71 0.95 -4.04 -8.45
CA LEU A 71 0.46 -3.39 -9.67
C LEU A 71 -0.64 -2.39 -9.30
N GLY A 72 -0.34 -1.10 -9.40
CA GLY A 72 -1.26 -0.04 -9.00
C GLY A 72 -0.52 1.20 -8.52
N ASN A 73 -1.24 2.27 -8.20
CA ASN A 73 -0.63 3.51 -7.72
C ASN A 73 -0.47 3.47 -6.20
N LEU A 74 0.64 4.04 -5.71
CA LEU A 74 0.94 4.12 -4.28
C LEU A 74 0.86 5.57 -3.84
N ARG A 75 0.13 5.81 -2.76
CA ARG A 75 0.07 7.12 -2.10
C ARG A 75 0.37 6.99 -0.61
N ALA A 76 1.47 7.57 -0.16
CA ALA A 76 1.81 7.65 1.27
C ALA A 76 2.90 8.70 1.57
N PRO A 77 3.00 9.20 2.80
CA PRO A 77 4.12 10.06 3.21
C PRO A 77 5.48 9.36 3.15
N ARG A 78 5.50 8.04 3.34
CA ARG A 78 6.71 7.20 3.29
C ARG A 78 6.44 5.95 2.48
N ILE A 79 7.33 5.67 1.51
CA ILE A 79 7.29 4.46 0.70
C ILE A 79 8.68 3.82 0.74
N ILE A 80 8.72 2.53 1.07
CA ILE A 80 9.93 1.70 1.14
C ILE A 80 9.74 0.56 0.14
N ILE A 81 10.69 0.41 -0.78
CA ILE A 81 10.71 -0.67 -1.76
C ILE A 81 12.05 -1.37 -1.59
N ASP A 82 12.02 -2.58 -1.06
CA ASP A 82 13.22 -3.36 -0.77
C ASP A 82 13.79 -4.01 -2.05
N GLU A 83 15.06 -4.40 -1.98
CA GLU A 83 15.72 -5.09 -3.07
C GLU A 83 15.01 -6.41 -3.40
N GLY A 84 14.65 -6.61 -4.66
CA GLY A 84 13.91 -7.78 -5.12
C GLY A 84 12.38 -7.65 -5.08
N ALA A 85 11.84 -6.52 -4.61
CA ALA A 85 10.44 -6.17 -4.80
C ALA A 85 10.15 -5.79 -6.26
N HIS A 86 8.95 -6.10 -6.74
CA HIS A 86 8.49 -5.75 -8.08
C HIS A 86 7.30 -4.81 -7.96
N PHE A 87 7.43 -3.59 -8.48
CA PHE A 87 6.39 -2.58 -8.45
C PHE A 87 6.19 -1.96 -9.83
N GLN A 88 4.93 -1.81 -10.24
CA GLN A 88 4.55 -1.10 -11.45
C GLN A 88 3.34 -0.17 -11.19
N GLY A 89 3.58 1.13 -11.29
CA GLY A 89 2.55 2.17 -11.16
C GLY A 89 3.14 3.54 -10.88
N ALA A 90 2.30 4.51 -10.57
CA ALA A 90 2.74 5.83 -10.12
C ALA A 90 2.93 5.84 -8.60
N VAL A 91 3.84 6.70 -8.14
CA VAL A 91 4.05 6.99 -6.73
C VAL A 91 3.72 8.45 -6.48
N ASP A 92 2.82 8.72 -5.56
CA ASP A 92 2.53 10.03 -5.02
C ASP A 92 2.91 10.07 -3.53
N MET A 93 3.78 11.00 -3.15
CA MET A 93 4.24 11.12 -1.77
C MET A 93 3.69 12.40 -1.15
N ASP A 94 2.82 12.24 -0.15
CA ASP A 94 2.30 13.36 0.66
C ASP A 94 3.39 13.82 1.64
N VAL A 95 4.35 14.59 1.12
CA VAL A 95 5.47 15.14 1.89
C VAL A 95 5.30 16.64 2.12
N GLU A 96 5.52 17.07 3.36
CA GLU A 96 5.64 18.49 3.68
C GLU A 96 7.05 18.97 3.28
N LEU A 97 7.12 19.70 2.16
CA LEU A 97 8.38 20.23 1.66
C LEU A 97 8.84 21.44 2.50
N PRO A 98 10.12 21.51 2.91
CA PRO A 98 10.66 22.70 3.55
C PRO A 98 10.45 23.96 2.68
N GLU A 99 10.15 25.10 3.30
CA GLU A 99 9.77 26.35 2.62
C GLU A 99 10.76 26.84 1.53
N GLY A 100 12.03 26.44 1.62
CA GLY A 100 13.05 26.79 0.63
C GLY A 100 12.91 26.02 -0.69
N LEU A 101 12.46 24.76 -0.66
CA LEU A 101 12.31 23.89 -1.83
C LEU A 101 10.99 24.15 -2.57
N ALA A 102 9.92 24.50 -1.86
CA ALA A 102 8.62 24.80 -2.46
C ALA A 102 8.69 25.97 -3.47
N ARG A 103 9.57 26.94 -3.25
CA ARG A 103 9.77 28.11 -4.13
C ARG A 103 10.48 27.76 -5.45
N VAL A 104 11.20 26.64 -5.52
CA VAL A 104 11.94 26.21 -6.72
C VAL A 104 11.00 25.72 -7.83
N ARG A 105 9.82 25.19 -7.48
CA ARG A 105 8.82 24.72 -8.45
C ARG A 105 8.02 25.85 -9.13
N ALA A 106 8.18 27.10 -8.71
CA ALA A 106 7.41 28.25 -9.21
C ALA A 106 8.13 29.06 -10.30
N ARG A 107 9.21 28.54 -10.89
CA ARG A 107 9.99 29.18 -11.96
C ARG A 107 10.19 28.21 -13.13
#